data_AF-A0A1W1YNW1-F1
#
_entry.id   AF-A0A1W1YNW1-F1
#
_cell.length_a   1.000
_cell.length_b   1.000
_cell.length_c   1.000
_cell.angle_alpha   90.00
_cell.angle_beta   90.00
_cell.angle_gamma   90.00
#
_symmetry.space_group_name_H-M   'P 1'
#
loop_
_entity.id
_entity.type
_entity.pdbx_description
1 polymer ?
#
loop_
_entity_poly.entity_id
_entity_poly.type
_entity_poly.pdbx_seq_one_letter_code
_entity_poly.pdbx_strand_id
1 'polypeptide(L)'
;MSLKKFSNLITTKKEFNKLIQSTDDLRKKVIQNLNFTEENIDWKSLKIQGTTFLGCDFKKDDAIYLISQGAFVYPKFTGYPFSPHRKKLYDWQELMDGYSEEMDESVDLKIYNHFVKHKYNPPMEEALAERIHDYGIDVALRNILEFDEFGMSERKVVGFMGGHSTKRGSEYYTKVALAAKRLSEKGYFVATGGGPGIMEAANLGAYFGNKSDDDLMHAIEILSDLIFTAENQRDYFAKNYISQSKKVLELYPNGAENLAIPTWFYGHEPSNLFASYIAKYFSNSIREDTLLAICLYGIIYAPGSAGTTQEIFQEAAQNHYGTFGYYSPMVFLGKKRYVEDTSLYSVVHQLAIGMPYKELLYLTDDSELAVEFIENNPPIMV
;
A
#
# COMPACT_ATOMS: atom_id res chain seq x y z
N MET A 1 22.47 -5.57 14.64
CA MET A 1 23.32 -5.27 13.47
C MET A 1 22.57 -4.22 12.67
N SER A 2 23.16 -3.05 12.39
CA SER A 2 22.44 -1.88 11.84
C SER A 2 21.86 -2.16 10.46
N LEU A 3 20.54 -2.01 10.30
CA LEU A 3 19.82 -1.90 9.01
C LEU A 3 20.66 -1.08 8.02
N LYS A 4 21.01 -1.64 6.87
CA LYS A 4 21.55 -0.84 5.77
C LYS A 4 20.38 -0.08 5.13
N LYS A 5 20.00 1.05 5.74
CA LYS A 5 19.45 2.19 4.98
C LYS A 5 20.29 2.34 3.73
N PHE A 6 19.71 2.59 2.55
CA PHE A 6 20.45 2.84 1.31
C PHE A 6 21.66 3.74 1.60
N SER A 7 22.85 3.14 1.75
CA SER A 7 23.98 3.81 2.43
C SER A 7 24.56 4.99 1.63
N ASN A 8 24.08 5.12 0.40
CA ASN A 8 24.41 6.16 -0.54
C ASN A 8 23.29 7.20 -0.74
N LEU A 9 22.11 7.06 -0.14
CA LEU A 9 20.99 7.99 -0.28
C LEU A 9 20.96 9.04 0.83
N ILE A 10 20.84 10.31 0.45
CA ILE A 10 20.72 11.47 1.34
C ILE A 10 19.41 12.19 1.03
N THR A 11 18.53 12.30 2.03
CA THR A 11 17.18 12.86 1.84
C THR A 11 16.88 14.06 2.72
N THR A 12 17.75 14.38 3.69
CA THR A 12 17.57 15.53 4.59
C THR A 12 18.77 16.46 4.55
N LYS A 13 18.53 17.77 4.78
CA LYS A 13 19.61 18.75 4.91
C LYS A 13 20.58 18.40 6.03
N LYS A 14 20.07 17.85 7.15
CA LYS A 14 20.89 17.45 8.30
C LYS A 14 21.86 16.33 7.94
N GLU A 15 21.41 15.32 7.19
CA GLU A 15 22.28 14.24 6.69
C GLU A 15 23.33 14.79 5.71
N PHE A 16 22.93 15.65 4.79
CA PHE A 16 23.85 16.28 3.84
C PHE A 16 24.94 17.10 4.54
N ASN A 17 24.55 17.98 5.47
CA ASN A 17 25.49 18.81 6.23
C ASN A 17 26.44 17.95 7.07
N LYS A 18 25.96 16.88 7.70
CA LYS A 18 26.80 15.93 8.43
C LYS A 18 27.78 15.21 7.49
N LEU A 19 27.35 14.88 6.28
CA LEU A 19 28.19 14.20 5.28
C LEU A 19 29.35 15.09 4.85
N ILE A 20 29.08 16.33 4.42
CA ILE A 20 30.12 17.27 3.95
C ILE A 20 31.07 17.73 5.07
N GLN A 21 30.65 17.64 6.34
CA GLN A 21 31.54 17.84 7.49
C GLN A 21 32.49 16.65 7.73
N SER A 22 32.11 15.45 7.27
CA SER A 22 32.84 14.21 7.53
C SER A 22 33.72 13.75 6.36
N THR A 23 33.42 14.17 5.13
CA THR A 23 34.12 13.75 3.92
C THR A 23 33.97 14.79 2.82
N ASP A 24 34.98 14.90 1.94
CA ASP A 24 34.93 15.69 0.70
C ASP A 24 34.39 14.86 -0.48
N ASP A 25 34.14 13.57 -0.30
CA ASP A 25 33.79 12.62 -1.35
C ASP A 25 32.29 12.34 -1.42
N LEU A 26 31.64 12.85 -2.48
CA LEU A 26 30.23 12.62 -2.79
C LEU A 26 30.03 11.61 -3.94
N ARG A 27 31.08 10.97 -4.44
CA ARG A 27 30.96 10.04 -5.58
C ARG A 27 30.04 8.88 -5.22
N LYS A 28 29.20 8.46 -6.19
CA LYS A 28 28.20 7.37 -6.03
C LYS A 28 27.11 7.64 -4.98
N LYS A 29 27.04 8.86 -4.43
CA LYS A 29 25.94 9.29 -3.55
C LYS A 29 24.75 9.76 -4.39
N VAL A 30 23.55 9.58 -3.84
CA VAL A 30 22.28 10.05 -4.38
C VAL A 30 21.71 11.07 -3.40
N ILE A 31 21.48 12.29 -3.86
CA ILE A 31 20.98 13.41 -3.07
C ILE A 31 19.61 13.77 -3.62
N GLN A 32 18.57 13.75 -2.78
CA GLN A 32 17.18 13.81 -3.25
C GLN A 32 16.33 14.90 -2.58
N ASN A 33 15.69 15.72 -3.41
CA ASN A 33 14.76 16.82 -3.06
C ASN A 33 15.31 17.72 -1.95
N LEU A 34 16.55 18.16 -2.09
CA LEU A 34 17.12 19.18 -1.22
C LEU A 34 17.14 20.51 -1.97
N ASN A 35 16.82 21.58 -1.25
CA ASN A 35 16.91 22.93 -1.77
C ASN A 35 18.23 23.58 -1.31
N PHE A 36 19.09 23.87 -2.28
CA PHE A 36 20.40 24.52 -2.14
C PHE A 36 20.42 25.97 -2.65
N THR A 37 19.28 26.56 -3.04
CA THR A 37 19.24 27.92 -3.63
C THR A 37 19.70 29.01 -2.68
N GLU A 38 19.50 28.83 -1.38
CA GLU A 38 19.88 29.78 -0.33
C GLU A 38 21.23 29.45 0.32
N GLU A 39 21.83 28.32 -0.04
CA GLU A 39 23.05 27.82 0.60
C GLU A 39 24.29 28.30 -0.15
N ASN A 40 25.37 28.57 0.58
CA ASN A 40 26.69 28.85 0.01
C ASN A 40 27.57 27.60 0.19
N ILE A 41 27.37 26.61 -0.68
CA ILE A 41 28.14 25.38 -0.68
C ILE A 41 29.35 25.56 -1.61
N ASP A 42 30.55 25.31 -1.11
CA ASP A 42 31.75 25.28 -1.95
C ASP A 42 31.84 23.96 -2.71
N TRP A 43 31.05 23.82 -3.78
CA TRP A 43 31.03 22.63 -4.63
C TRP A 43 32.39 22.28 -5.24
N LYS A 44 33.32 23.24 -5.32
CA LYS A 44 34.67 23.02 -5.85
C LYS A 44 35.56 22.23 -4.90
N SER A 45 35.28 22.30 -3.60
CA SER A 45 35.97 21.52 -2.59
C SER A 45 35.56 20.04 -2.54
N LEU A 46 34.49 19.66 -3.26
CA LEU A 46 33.88 18.33 -3.18
C LEU A 46 34.15 17.48 -4.44
N LYS A 47 34.41 16.19 -4.25
CA LYS A 47 34.48 15.20 -5.33
C LYS A 47 33.08 14.74 -5.70
N ILE A 48 32.54 15.29 -6.79
CA ILE A 48 31.12 15.16 -7.19
C ILE A 48 30.90 14.31 -8.46
N GLN A 49 31.95 13.76 -9.04
CA GLN A 49 31.83 12.96 -10.26
C GLN A 49 30.99 11.70 -10.04
N GLY A 50 29.94 11.52 -10.83
CA GLY A 50 29.01 10.39 -10.67
C GLY A 50 28.12 10.49 -9.41
N THR A 51 28.02 11.67 -8.79
CA THR A 51 26.97 11.97 -7.81
C THR A 51 25.65 12.21 -8.55
N THR A 52 24.55 11.68 -8.02
CA THR A 52 23.21 11.89 -8.57
C THR A 52 22.43 12.87 -7.71
N PHE A 53 21.96 13.96 -8.30
CA PHE A 53 21.04 14.91 -7.69
C PHE A 53 19.65 14.74 -8.32
N LEU A 54 18.68 14.31 -7.51
CA LEU A 54 17.32 14.00 -7.95
C LEU A 54 16.34 15.01 -7.36
N GLY A 55 15.68 15.81 -8.20
CA GLY A 55 14.67 16.79 -7.76
C GLY A 55 15.20 17.90 -6.83
N CYS A 56 16.51 18.16 -6.84
CA CYS A 56 17.13 19.19 -6.01
C CYS A 56 17.06 20.58 -6.66
N ASP A 57 16.96 21.62 -5.84
CA ASP A 57 16.96 23.02 -6.30
C ASP A 57 18.38 23.61 -6.12
N PHE A 58 18.89 24.31 -7.13
CA PHE A 58 20.24 24.89 -7.14
C PHE A 58 20.23 26.34 -7.60
N LYS A 59 21.28 27.09 -7.22
CA LYS A 59 21.67 28.29 -7.98
C LYS A 59 22.07 27.88 -9.40
N LYS A 60 21.80 28.74 -10.38
CA LYS A 60 22.07 28.45 -11.79
C LYS A 60 23.52 28.06 -12.05
N ASP A 61 24.46 28.81 -11.48
CA ASP A 61 25.89 28.57 -11.66
C ASP A 61 26.34 27.26 -11.00
N ASP A 62 25.75 26.91 -9.85
CA ASP A 62 26.01 25.65 -9.16
C ASP A 62 25.55 24.46 -10.00
N ALA A 63 24.33 24.51 -10.56
CA ALA A 63 23.83 23.43 -11.41
C ALA A 63 24.72 23.19 -12.64
N ILE A 64 25.15 24.26 -13.31
CA ILE A 64 26.05 24.19 -14.46
C ILE A 64 27.39 23.58 -14.04
N TYR A 65 27.95 24.04 -12.92
CA TYR A 65 29.20 23.51 -12.39
C TYR A 65 29.09 22.01 -12.09
N LEU A 66 28.05 21.59 -11.36
CA LEU A 66 27.81 20.19 -10.99
C LEU A 66 27.76 19.28 -12.22
N ILE A 67 26.99 19.66 -13.24
CA ILE A 67 26.88 18.91 -14.49
C ILE A 67 28.23 18.86 -15.21
N SER A 68 28.97 19.98 -15.27
CA SER A 68 30.28 20.04 -15.94
C SER A 68 31.34 19.14 -15.30
N GLN A 69 31.22 18.86 -13.99
CA GLN A 69 32.11 17.97 -13.25
C GLN A 69 31.65 16.50 -13.28
N GLY A 70 30.62 16.18 -14.09
CA GLY A 70 30.13 14.82 -14.27
C GLY A 70 29.16 14.35 -13.20
N ALA A 71 28.49 15.26 -12.47
CA ALA A 71 27.34 14.91 -11.66
C ALA A 71 26.07 14.80 -12.53
N PHE A 72 25.18 13.89 -12.18
CA PHE A 72 23.88 13.75 -12.83
C PHE A 72 22.86 14.62 -12.11
N VAL A 73 22.40 15.71 -12.73
CA VAL A 73 21.36 16.57 -12.16
C VAL A 73 20.06 16.35 -12.92
N TYR A 74 19.09 15.72 -12.27
CA TYR A 74 17.77 15.47 -12.84
C TYR A 74 16.84 16.67 -12.62
N PRO A 75 16.08 17.09 -13.64
CA PRO A 75 15.19 18.23 -13.53
C PRO A 75 14.06 17.97 -12.52
N LYS A 76 13.59 19.04 -11.88
CA LYS A 76 12.43 18.99 -11.01
C LYS A 76 11.17 18.89 -11.87
N PHE A 77 10.37 17.86 -11.62
CA PHE A 77 9.06 17.73 -12.23
C PHE A 77 8.12 18.78 -11.62
N THR A 78 7.58 19.67 -12.45
CA THR A 78 6.63 20.73 -12.07
C THR A 78 5.37 20.62 -12.91
N GLY A 79 4.23 21.03 -12.37
CA GLY A 79 2.95 21.01 -13.09
C GLY A 79 2.16 19.70 -12.97
N TYR A 80 2.57 18.81 -12.07
CA TYR A 80 1.85 17.58 -11.75
C TYR A 80 0.99 17.77 -10.49
N PRO A 81 -0.21 17.14 -10.41
CA PRO A 81 -1.04 17.15 -9.20
C PRO A 81 -0.53 16.19 -8.11
N PHE A 82 0.54 15.44 -8.39
CA PHE A 82 1.23 14.57 -7.45
C PHE A 82 2.71 14.97 -7.35
N SER A 83 3.41 14.44 -6.34
CA SER A 83 4.85 14.63 -6.19
C SER A 83 5.61 13.41 -6.71
N PRO A 84 6.28 13.48 -7.87
CA PRO A 84 7.05 12.34 -8.39
C PRO A 84 8.10 11.84 -7.41
N HIS A 85 8.79 12.74 -6.71
CA HIS A 85 9.84 12.34 -5.75
C HIS A 85 9.32 12.21 -4.31
N ARG A 86 8.08 11.77 -4.08
CA ARG A 86 7.54 11.67 -2.72
C ARG A 86 8.39 10.75 -1.83
N LYS A 87 8.43 11.07 -0.53
CA LYS A 87 9.25 10.38 0.49
C LYS A 87 8.45 9.56 1.49
N LYS A 88 7.12 9.73 1.48
CA LYS A 88 6.18 9.12 2.41
C LYS A 88 5.02 8.52 1.63
N LEU A 89 4.43 7.50 2.24
CA LEU A 89 3.12 7.00 1.82
C LEU A 89 2.07 8.09 2.05
N TYR A 90 0.98 8.01 1.32
CA TYR A 90 -0.17 8.89 1.51
C TYR A 90 -0.87 8.55 2.83
N ASP A 91 -1.55 9.54 3.40
CA ASP A 91 -2.65 9.32 4.35
C ASP A 91 -3.98 9.74 3.71
N TRP A 92 -5.09 9.40 4.37
CA TRP A 92 -6.41 9.71 3.82
C TRP A 92 -6.68 11.22 3.84
N GLN A 93 -6.10 11.97 4.77
CA GLN A 93 -6.27 13.42 4.85
C GLN A 93 -5.65 14.13 3.65
N GLU A 94 -4.44 13.72 3.22
CA GLU A 94 -3.77 14.22 2.02
C GLU A 94 -4.62 13.92 0.77
N LEU A 95 -5.08 12.68 0.62
CA LEU A 95 -5.86 12.27 -0.55
C LEU A 95 -7.22 12.96 -0.61
N MET A 96 -7.86 13.18 0.54
CA MET A 96 -9.20 13.78 0.64
C MET A 96 -9.17 15.30 0.81
N ASP A 97 -8.01 15.95 0.72
CA ASP A 97 -7.91 17.40 0.77
C ASP A 97 -8.67 18.03 -0.41
N GLY A 98 -9.61 18.93 -0.10
CA GLY A 98 -10.55 19.51 -1.07
C GLY A 98 -11.83 18.71 -1.33
N TYR A 99 -12.06 17.57 -0.66
CA TYR A 99 -13.30 16.81 -0.81
C TYR A 99 -14.50 17.48 -0.12
N SER A 100 -15.65 17.53 -0.82
CA SER A 100 -16.97 17.81 -0.25
C SER A 100 -18.04 16.87 -0.84
N GLU A 101 -19.18 16.71 -0.16
CA GLU A 101 -20.30 15.87 -0.67
C GLU A 101 -20.97 16.46 -1.92
N GLU A 102 -20.90 17.79 -2.10
CA GLU A 102 -21.54 18.50 -3.22
C GLU A 102 -20.66 18.50 -4.46
N MET A 103 -19.35 18.67 -4.25
CA MET A 103 -18.35 18.71 -5.30
C MET A 103 -17.05 18.05 -4.81
N ASP A 104 -16.67 16.98 -5.49
CA ASP A 104 -15.40 16.31 -5.23
C ASP A 104 -14.28 17.08 -5.95
N GLU A 105 -13.48 17.83 -5.18
CA GLU A 105 -12.22 18.43 -5.65
C GLU A 105 -11.01 17.83 -4.91
N SER A 106 -11.14 16.58 -4.46
CA SER A 106 -10.09 15.90 -3.72
C SER A 106 -8.77 15.83 -4.51
N VAL A 107 -7.65 15.84 -3.80
CA VAL A 107 -6.33 15.56 -4.38
C VAL A 107 -6.34 14.22 -5.11
N ASP A 108 -7.00 13.21 -4.54
CA ASP A 108 -7.12 11.88 -5.16
C ASP A 108 -7.81 11.94 -6.53
N LEU A 109 -8.97 12.61 -6.62
CA LEU A 109 -9.69 12.77 -7.87
C LEU A 109 -8.92 13.63 -8.87
N LYS A 110 -8.20 14.66 -8.42
CA LYS A 110 -7.33 15.50 -9.28
C LYS A 110 -6.21 14.67 -9.91
N ILE A 111 -5.54 13.81 -9.13
CA ILE A 111 -4.49 12.91 -9.63
C ILE A 111 -5.10 11.90 -10.61
N TYR A 112 -6.23 11.29 -10.25
CA TYR A 112 -6.94 10.36 -11.13
C TYR A 112 -7.30 10.99 -12.48
N ASN A 113 -7.91 12.18 -12.46
CA ASN A 113 -8.32 12.90 -13.68
C ASN A 113 -7.12 13.30 -14.54
N HIS A 114 -5.97 13.57 -13.93
CA HIS A 114 -4.72 13.80 -14.65
C HIS A 114 -4.22 12.51 -15.31
N PHE A 115 -4.12 11.42 -14.55
CA PHE A 115 -3.68 10.12 -15.05
C PHE A 115 -4.55 9.61 -16.22
N VAL A 116 -5.87 9.69 -16.11
CA VAL A 116 -6.80 9.20 -17.14
C VAL A 116 -6.61 9.88 -18.50
N LYS A 117 -6.18 11.16 -18.53
CA LYS A 117 -5.90 11.87 -19.79
C LYS A 117 -4.78 11.24 -20.59
N HIS A 118 -3.85 10.55 -19.93
CA HIS A 118 -2.60 10.06 -20.53
C HIS A 118 -2.40 8.54 -20.37
N LYS A 119 -3.25 7.84 -19.60
CA LYS A 119 -3.16 6.43 -19.21
C LYS A 119 -2.69 5.45 -20.28
N TYR A 120 -3.20 5.54 -21.52
CA TYR A 120 -2.91 4.54 -22.56
C TYR A 120 -1.64 4.84 -23.36
N ASN A 121 -1.26 6.11 -23.49
CA ASN A 121 -0.09 6.53 -24.24
C ASN A 121 0.47 7.84 -23.64
N PRO A 122 1.07 7.75 -22.44
CA PRO A 122 1.58 8.94 -21.78
C PRO A 122 2.80 9.47 -22.55
N PRO A 123 2.97 10.81 -22.62
CA PRO A 123 4.22 11.37 -23.09
C PRO A 123 5.37 10.91 -22.18
N MET A 124 6.59 10.91 -22.71
CA MET A 124 7.76 10.35 -22.01
C MET A 124 7.96 10.97 -20.62
N GLU A 125 7.74 12.28 -20.50
CA GLU A 125 7.87 13.03 -19.26
C GLU A 125 6.85 12.59 -18.21
N GLU A 126 5.60 12.33 -18.62
CA GLU A 126 4.54 11.81 -17.75
C GLU A 126 4.85 10.39 -17.30
N ALA A 127 5.19 9.51 -18.25
CA ALA A 127 5.57 8.13 -17.94
C ALA A 127 6.75 8.09 -16.96
N LEU A 128 7.75 8.96 -17.14
CA LEU A 128 8.89 9.07 -16.23
C LEU A 128 8.47 9.58 -14.85
N ALA A 129 7.61 10.60 -14.78
CA ALA A 129 7.10 11.15 -13.52
C ALA A 129 6.32 10.10 -12.70
N GLU A 130 5.42 9.34 -13.35
CA GLU A 130 4.67 8.25 -12.73
C GLU A 130 5.59 7.13 -12.20
N ARG A 131 6.63 6.77 -12.94
CA ARG A 131 7.58 5.71 -12.51
C ARG A 131 8.45 6.16 -11.35
N ILE A 132 8.87 7.42 -11.34
CA ILE A 132 9.61 8.01 -10.23
C ILE A 132 8.71 8.07 -8.99
N HIS A 133 7.42 8.40 -9.17
CA HIS A 133 6.42 8.36 -8.10
C HIS A 133 6.31 6.96 -7.49
N ASP A 134 6.05 5.96 -8.32
CA ASP A 134 5.86 4.57 -7.86
C ASP A 134 7.14 4.05 -7.16
N TYR A 135 8.32 4.41 -7.66
CA TYR A 135 9.59 4.12 -6.96
C TYR A 135 9.66 4.80 -5.57
N GLY A 136 9.17 6.05 -5.45
CA GLY A 136 9.07 6.74 -4.16
C GLY A 136 8.14 6.02 -3.18
N ILE A 137 7.03 5.47 -3.69
CA ILE A 137 6.11 4.62 -2.91
C ILE A 137 6.83 3.34 -2.46
N ASP A 138 7.55 2.64 -3.34
CA ASP A 138 8.30 1.42 -3.01
C ASP A 138 9.31 1.65 -1.88
N VAL A 139 10.07 2.75 -1.98
CA VAL A 139 11.06 3.11 -0.95
C VAL A 139 10.36 3.42 0.37
N ALA A 140 9.28 4.19 0.35
CA ALA A 140 8.51 4.52 1.56
C ALA A 140 7.88 3.27 2.19
N LEU A 141 7.35 2.35 1.38
CA LEU A 141 6.77 1.08 1.82
C LEU A 141 7.84 0.19 2.48
N ARG A 142 9.00 0.04 1.85
CA ARG A 142 10.13 -0.72 2.43
C ARG A 142 10.59 -0.16 3.77
N ASN A 143 10.57 1.16 3.92
CA ASN A 143 10.96 1.81 5.18
C ASN A 143 9.98 1.53 6.32
N ILE A 144 8.68 1.31 6.05
CA ILE A 144 7.73 0.97 7.12
C ILE A 144 7.71 -0.52 7.46
N LEU A 145 8.02 -1.38 6.49
CA LEU A 145 7.99 -2.84 6.66
C LEU A 145 9.28 -3.40 7.29
N GLU A 146 10.41 -2.72 7.08
CA GLU A 146 11.74 -3.06 7.59
C GLU A 146 12.12 -4.53 7.32
N PHE A 147 12.63 -4.79 6.11
CA PHE A 147 13.05 -6.13 5.69
C PHE A 147 14.44 -6.50 6.23
N ASP A 148 14.60 -7.76 6.65
CA ASP A 148 15.88 -8.34 7.01
C ASP A 148 16.69 -8.84 5.79
N GLU A 149 17.86 -9.42 6.03
CA GLU A 149 18.74 -9.92 4.96
C GLU A 149 18.20 -11.13 4.21
N PHE A 150 17.20 -11.81 4.77
CA PHE A 150 16.51 -12.96 4.20
C PHE A 150 15.18 -12.57 3.54
N GLY A 151 14.84 -11.28 3.50
CA GLY A 151 13.62 -10.77 2.89
C GLY A 151 12.37 -10.87 3.77
N MET A 152 12.49 -11.23 5.05
CA MET A 152 11.37 -11.21 5.99
C MET A 152 11.15 -9.78 6.50
N SER A 153 9.90 -9.34 6.57
CA SER A 153 9.54 -8.05 7.18
C SER A 153 9.50 -8.14 8.70
N GLU A 154 9.99 -7.10 9.39
CA GLU A 154 9.84 -6.98 10.85
C GLU A 154 8.36 -6.90 11.25
N ARG A 155 7.56 -6.17 10.45
CA ARG A 155 6.11 -6.18 10.60
C ARG A 155 5.55 -7.51 10.12
N LYS A 156 4.68 -8.14 10.92
CA LYS A 156 4.01 -9.40 10.55
C LYS A 156 2.83 -9.15 9.62
N VAL A 157 3.09 -9.02 8.33
CA VAL A 157 2.07 -8.58 7.37
C VAL A 157 1.11 -9.71 7.00
N VAL A 158 -0.19 -9.49 7.21
CA VAL A 158 -1.26 -10.40 6.77
C VAL A 158 -2.17 -9.66 5.77
N GLY A 159 -2.38 -10.27 4.62
CA GLY A 159 -3.17 -9.73 3.54
C GLY A 159 -4.65 -10.10 3.66
N PHE A 160 -5.54 -9.16 3.29
CA PHE A 160 -6.95 -9.45 3.09
C PHE A 160 -7.38 -9.12 1.67
N MET A 161 -7.92 -10.13 0.98
CA MET A 161 -8.40 -10.03 -0.39
C MET A 161 -9.89 -10.36 -0.44
N GLY A 162 -10.64 -9.71 -1.34
CA GLY A 162 -12.04 -10.03 -1.56
C GLY A 162 -12.80 -8.98 -2.35
N GLY A 163 -14.12 -9.16 -2.45
CA GLY A 163 -14.97 -8.33 -3.30
C GLY A 163 -15.04 -6.86 -2.87
N HIS A 164 -14.79 -5.96 -3.83
CA HIS A 164 -14.99 -4.52 -3.68
C HIS A 164 -16.47 -4.12 -3.62
N SER A 165 -17.37 -4.98 -4.11
CA SER A 165 -18.81 -4.77 -4.11
C SER A 165 -19.53 -5.31 -2.86
N THR A 166 -18.79 -5.82 -1.87
CA THR A 166 -19.39 -6.30 -0.62
C THR A 166 -20.01 -5.14 0.14
N LYS A 167 -21.27 -5.31 0.57
CA LYS A 167 -22.01 -4.26 1.27
C LYS A 167 -21.50 -4.05 2.69
N ARG A 168 -21.43 -2.80 3.14
CA ARG A 168 -21.22 -2.43 4.55
C ARG A 168 -22.32 -3.06 5.41
N GLY A 169 -21.93 -3.62 6.56
CA GLY A 169 -22.85 -4.34 7.46
C GLY A 169 -23.28 -5.73 7.00
N SER A 170 -22.83 -6.21 5.83
CA SER A 170 -23.09 -7.61 5.43
C SER A 170 -22.30 -8.62 6.25
N GLU A 171 -22.72 -9.89 6.25
CA GLU A 171 -22.08 -10.97 7.01
C GLU A 171 -20.56 -11.04 6.78
N TYR A 172 -20.12 -11.09 5.51
CA TYR A 172 -18.68 -11.16 5.19
C TYR A 172 -17.94 -9.87 5.50
N TYR A 173 -18.60 -8.70 5.44
CA TYR A 173 -18.00 -7.45 5.89
C TYR A 173 -17.68 -7.53 7.38
N THR A 174 -18.65 -7.94 8.19
CA THR A 174 -18.48 -8.07 9.65
C THR A 174 -17.46 -9.14 10.02
N LYS A 175 -17.51 -10.32 9.38
CA LYS A 175 -16.53 -11.40 9.62
C LYS A 175 -15.10 -10.96 9.33
N VAL A 176 -14.89 -10.26 8.21
CA VAL A 176 -13.55 -9.76 7.85
C VAL A 176 -13.09 -8.66 8.80
N ALA A 177 -13.96 -7.74 9.18
CA ALA A 177 -13.63 -6.70 10.15
C ALA A 177 -13.23 -7.30 11.51
N LEU A 178 -13.96 -8.31 12.00
CA LEU A 178 -13.60 -9.02 13.22
C LEU A 178 -12.27 -9.77 13.08
N ALA A 179 -12.06 -10.53 12.00
CA ALA A 179 -10.79 -11.23 11.76
C ALA A 179 -9.59 -10.27 11.74
N ALA A 180 -9.70 -9.16 11.02
CA ALA A 180 -8.64 -8.16 10.95
C ALA A 180 -8.39 -7.46 12.29
N LYS A 181 -9.44 -7.20 13.08
CA LYS A 181 -9.33 -6.68 14.45
C LYS A 181 -8.52 -7.64 15.33
N ARG A 182 -8.87 -8.93 15.35
CA ARG A 182 -8.18 -9.96 16.13
C ARG A 182 -6.72 -10.10 15.75
N LEU A 183 -6.41 -10.07 14.45
CA LEU A 183 -5.02 -10.10 13.98
C LEU A 183 -4.25 -8.85 14.43
N SER A 184 -4.87 -7.67 14.36
CA SER A 184 -4.26 -6.44 14.87
C SER A 184 -4.02 -6.49 16.38
N GLU A 185 -4.97 -7.02 17.17
CA GLU A 185 -4.82 -7.26 18.61
C GLU A 185 -3.63 -8.18 18.93
N LYS A 186 -3.36 -9.14 18.04
CA LYS A 186 -2.22 -10.08 18.13
C LYS A 186 -0.91 -9.52 17.55
N GLY A 187 -0.89 -8.26 17.12
CA GLY A 187 0.31 -7.58 16.63
C GLY A 187 0.64 -7.83 15.15
N TYR A 188 -0.30 -8.37 14.37
CA TYR A 188 -0.16 -8.45 12.91
C TYR A 188 -0.44 -7.10 12.25
N PHE A 189 0.27 -6.84 11.17
CA PHE A 189 0.11 -5.64 10.36
C PHE A 189 -0.79 -5.95 9.16
N VAL A 190 -2.04 -5.49 9.21
CA VAL A 190 -3.03 -5.81 8.17
C VAL A 190 -2.76 -4.98 6.91
N ALA A 191 -2.72 -5.65 5.77
CA ALA A 191 -2.58 -5.04 4.45
C ALA A 191 -3.76 -5.42 3.54
N THR A 192 -4.23 -4.46 2.73
CA THR A 192 -5.34 -4.68 1.79
C THR A 192 -5.09 -3.94 0.48
N GLY A 193 -5.97 -4.16 -0.49
CA GLY A 193 -5.98 -3.39 -1.72
C GLY A 193 -6.49 -1.96 -1.63
N GLY A 194 -6.96 -1.51 -0.47
CA GLY A 194 -7.34 -0.12 -0.21
C GLY A 194 -8.67 0.35 -0.79
N GLY A 195 -9.40 -0.49 -1.51
CA GLY A 195 -10.72 -0.15 -2.06
C GLY A 195 -11.87 -0.33 -1.06
N PRO A 196 -13.13 -0.24 -1.55
CA PRO A 196 -14.34 -0.47 -0.76
C PRO A 196 -14.57 -1.97 -0.45
N GLY A 197 -15.66 -2.28 0.25
CA GLY A 197 -16.09 -3.66 0.51
C GLY A 197 -15.18 -4.41 1.47
N ILE A 198 -14.72 -5.61 1.09
CA ILE A 198 -13.86 -6.45 1.96
C ILE A 198 -12.56 -5.75 2.35
N MET A 199 -11.96 -5.00 1.42
CA MET A 199 -10.71 -4.29 1.68
C MET A 199 -10.92 -3.23 2.77
N GLU A 200 -12.00 -2.46 2.66
CA GLU A 200 -12.39 -1.50 3.69
C GLU A 200 -12.71 -2.18 5.03
N ALA A 201 -13.45 -3.29 5.02
CA ALA A 201 -13.77 -4.04 6.23
C ALA A 201 -12.51 -4.47 6.98
N ALA A 202 -11.49 -4.96 6.27
CA ALA A 202 -10.22 -5.36 6.86
C ALA A 202 -9.43 -4.15 7.42
N ASN A 203 -9.34 -3.04 6.69
CA ASN A 203 -8.69 -1.83 7.21
C ASN A 203 -9.44 -1.26 8.43
N LEU A 204 -10.78 -1.25 8.41
CA LEU A 204 -11.61 -0.85 9.55
C LEU A 204 -11.36 -1.75 10.76
N GLY A 205 -11.41 -3.07 10.57
CA GLY A 205 -11.14 -4.04 11.63
C GLY A 205 -9.77 -3.83 12.26
N ALA A 206 -8.74 -3.70 11.42
CA ALA A 206 -7.39 -3.43 11.88
C ALA A 206 -7.28 -2.08 12.62
N TYR A 207 -7.91 -1.02 12.12
CA TYR A 207 -7.97 0.27 12.79
C TYR A 207 -8.57 0.15 14.21
N PHE A 208 -9.55 -0.73 14.39
CA PHE A 208 -10.21 -1.02 15.68
C PHE A 208 -9.46 -2.05 16.55
N GLY A 209 -8.23 -2.47 16.18
CA GLY A 209 -7.43 -3.44 16.94
C GLY A 209 -7.09 -3.05 18.39
N ASN A 210 -7.38 -1.82 18.81
CA ASN A 210 -7.23 -1.36 20.19
C ASN A 210 -8.56 -0.91 20.84
N LYS A 211 -9.69 -1.38 20.32
CA LYS A 211 -11.05 -1.01 20.76
C LYS A 211 -11.87 -2.25 21.13
N SER A 212 -13.03 -2.02 21.74
CA SER A 212 -13.97 -3.11 22.03
C SER A 212 -14.64 -3.63 20.75
N ASP A 213 -15.20 -4.83 20.83
CA ASP A 213 -16.02 -5.36 19.72
C ASP A 213 -17.30 -4.54 19.55
N ASP A 214 -17.89 -4.07 20.65
CA ASP A 214 -19.08 -3.20 20.62
C ASP A 214 -18.81 -1.91 19.85
N ASP A 215 -17.62 -1.31 20.02
CA ASP A 215 -17.21 -0.13 19.26
C ASP A 215 -17.11 -0.43 17.76
N LEU A 216 -16.54 -1.58 17.38
CA LEU A 216 -16.45 -1.98 15.98
C LEU A 216 -17.86 -2.21 15.40
N MET A 217 -18.74 -2.89 16.13
CA MET A 217 -20.11 -3.13 15.68
C MET A 217 -20.90 -1.83 15.51
N HIS A 218 -20.75 -0.89 16.44
CA HIS A 218 -21.34 0.44 16.33
C HIS A 218 -20.78 1.23 15.13
N ALA A 219 -19.47 1.14 14.86
CA ALA A 219 -18.88 1.73 13.67
C ALA A 219 -19.46 1.12 12.38
N ILE A 220 -19.61 -0.20 12.31
CA ILE A 220 -20.22 -0.89 11.16
C ILE A 220 -21.68 -0.44 10.97
N GLU A 221 -22.44 -0.28 12.05
CA GLU A 221 -23.81 0.23 12.00
C GLU A 221 -23.85 1.63 11.35
N ILE A 222 -23.01 2.55 11.81
CA ILE A 222 -22.86 3.89 11.21
C ILE A 222 -22.52 3.78 9.73
N LEU A 223 -21.55 2.94 9.36
CA LEU A 223 -21.12 2.80 7.96
C LEU A 223 -22.23 2.25 7.05
N SER A 224 -23.07 1.36 7.58
CA SER A 224 -24.16 0.72 6.84
C SER A 224 -25.37 1.61 6.57
N ASP A 225 -25.52 2.72 7.31
CA ASP A 225 -26.58 3.70 7.11
C ASP A 225 -26.27 4.60 5.89
N LEU A 226 -26.60 4.09 4.70
CA LEU A 226 -26.28 4.70 3.41
C LEU A 226 -27.52 5.26 2.68
N ILE A 227 -27.34 6.42 2.04
CA ILE A 227 -28.34 7.10 1.23
C ILE A 227 -28.05 6.84 -0.24
N PHE A 228 -28.89 5.98 -0.84
CA PHE A 228 -28.81 5.62 -2.26
C PHE A 228 -29.66 6.56 -3.12
N THR A 229 -29.18 6.86 -4.33
CA THR A 229 -29.88 7.69 -5.32
C THR A 229 -30.48 6.87 -6.46
N ALA A 230 -30.15 5.58 -6.55
CA ALA A 230 -30.68 4.64 -7.53
C ALA A 230 -30.87 3.25 -6.93
N GLU A 231 -31.78 2.46 -7.49
CA GLU A 231 -31.95 1.05 -7.11
C GLU A 231 -30.71 0.21 -7.45
N ASN A 232 -30.35 -0.72 -6.57
CA ASN A 232 -29.20 -1.63 -6.72
C ASN A 232 -27.83 -0.93 -6.93
N GLN A 233 -27.73 0.32 -6.51
CA GLN A 233 -26.48 1.05 -6.49
C GLN A 233 -25.47 0.39 -5.52
N ARG A 234 -24.19 0.36 -5.90
CA ARG A 234 -23.11 -0.11 -5.02
C ARG A 234 -22.86 0.92 -3.91
N ASP A 235 -22.53 0.45 -2.72
CA ASP A 235 -22.34 1.27 -1.52
C ASP A 235 -21.42 2.47 -1.73
N TYR A 236 -20.29 2.29 -2.42
CA TYR A 236 -19.32 3.36 -2.64
C TYR A 236 -19.81 4.48 -3.59
N PHE A 237 -20.98 4.34 -4.20
CA PHE A 237 -21.67 5.40 -4.93
C PHE A 237 -22.78 6.08 -4.10
N ALA A 238 -23.04 5.62 -2.87
CA ALA A 238 -23.99 6.27 -1.98
C ALA A 238 -23.52 7.69 -1.63
N LYS A 239 -24.46 8.62 -1.52
CA LYS A 239 -24.16 10.06 -1.34
C LYS A 239 -23.31 10.33 -0.10
N ASN A 240 -23.60 9.62 0.99
CA ASN A 240 -22.97 9.79 2.30
C ASN A 240 -21.87 8.75 2.58
N TYR A 241 -21.36 8.02 1.58
CA TYR A 241 -20.39 6.94 1.80
C TYR A 241 -19.12 7.41 2.54
N ILE A 242 -18.52 8.49 2.06
CA ILE A 242 -17.33 9.10 2.65
C ILE A 242 -17.65 9.79 3.98
N SER A 243 -18.77 10.49 4.09
CA SER A 243 -19.13 11.18 5.34
C SER A 243 -19.43 10.25 6.48
N GLN A 244 -20.04 9.07 6.23
CA GLN A 244 -20.16 8.04 7.28
C GLN A 244 -18.79 7.53 7.74
N SER A 245 -17.82 7.44 6.83
CA SER A 245 -16.44 7.07 7.18
C SER A 245 -15.78 8.13 8.05
N LYS A 246 -15.93 9.42 7.69
CA LYS A 246 -15.45 10.55 8.50
C LYS A 246 -16.11 10.59 9.87
N LYS A 247 -17.43 10.34 9.97
CA LYS A 247 -18.16 10.27 11.23
C LYS A 247 -17.60 9.20 12.17
N VAL A 248 -17.26 8.02 11.66
CA VAL A 248 -16.58 6.98 12.44
C VAL A 248 -15.21 7.46 12.92
N LEU A 249 -14.40 8.07 12.05
CA LEU A 249 -13.08 8.60 12.41
C LEU A 249 -13.16 9.76 13.42
N GLU A 250 -14.22 10.57 13.41
CA GLU A 250 -14.45 11.63 14.39
C GLU A 250 -14.81 11.06 15.77
N LEU A 251 -15.62 10.00 15.82
CA LEU A 251 -15.97 9.30 17.06
C LEU A 251 -14.80 8.49 17.62
N TYR A 252 -13.97 7.93 16.72
CA TYR A 252 -12.87 7.05 17.05
C TYR A 252 -11.57 7.57 16.41
N PRO A 253 -10.96 8.65 16.93
CA PRO A 253 -9.89 9.38 16.23
C PRO A 253 -8.52 8.68 16.18
N ASN A 254 -8.27 7.72 17.07
CA ASN A 254 -7.01 6.99 17.13
C ASN A 254 -7.27 5.53 16.79
N GLY A 255 -6.52 4.93 15.86
CA GLY A 255 -6.62 3.50 15.53
C GLY A 255 -5.26 2.82 15.52
N ALA A 256 -5.25 1.49 15.43
CA ALA A 256 -4.01 0.75 15.21
C ALA A 256 -3.54 0.88 13.77
N GLU A 257 -2.21 0.79 13.58
CA GLU A 257 -1.58 0.98 12.28
C GLU A 257 -1.92 -0.16 11.31
N ASN A 258 -2.24 0.20 10.07
CA ASN A 258 -2.51 -0.75 8.99
C ASN A 258 -2.22 -0.13 7.61
N LEU A 259 -2.21 -0.95 6.56
CA LEU A 259 -1.78 -0.58 5.22
C LEU A 259 -2.88 -0.82 4.17
N ALA A 260 -2.97 0.12 3.23
CA ALA A 260 -3.72 -0.02 1.99
C ALA A 260 -2.78 0.18 0.80
N ILE A 261 -2.91 -0.65 -0.24
CA ILE A 261 -2.15 -0.54 -1.50
C ILE A 261 -3.12 -0.38 -2.70
N PRO A 262 -3.75 0.80 -2.87
CA PRO A 262 -4.66 1.06 -3.97
C PRO A 262 -3.95 1.44 -5.27
N THR A 263 -4.73 1.67 -6.34
CA THR A 263 -4.22 2.16 -7.62
C THR A 263 -5.20 3.14 -8.28
N TRP A 264 -4.70 4.05 -9.12
CA TRP A 264 -5.55 4.86 -10.02
C TRP A 264 -5.92 4.12 -11.31
N PHE A 265 -5.40 2.91 -11.54
CA PHE A 265 -5.59 2.18 -12.79
C PHE A 265 -7.04 1.71 -13.04
N TYR A 266 -7.72 1.17 -12.03
CA TYR A 266 -9.04 0.53 -12.17
C TYR A 266 -10.22 1.50 -12.24
N GLY A 267 -9.97 2.81 -12.20
CA GLY A 267 -11.00 3.85 -12.16
C GLY A 267 -11.00 4.60 -10.83
N HIS A 268 -11.99 5.46 -10.63
CA HIS A 268 -12.19 6.14 -9.35
C HIS A 268 -12.92 5.23 -8.35
N GLU A 269 -12.29 4.10 -8.00
CA GLU A 269 -12.64 3.39 -6.77
C GLU A 269 -12.03 4.19 -5.61
N PRO A 270 -12.85 4.75 -4.69
CA PRO A 270 -12.33 5.58 -3.62
C PRO A 270 -11.44 4.72 -2.71
N SER A 271 -10.30 5.28 -2.31
CA SER A 271 -9.50 4.68 -1.25
C SER A 271 -10.26 4.77 0.06
N ASN A 272 -10.32 3.67 0.82
CA ASN A 272 -10.96 3.71 2.12
C ASN A 272 -10.16 4.58 3.11
N LEU A 273 -10.85 5.14 4.11
CA LEU A 273 -10.26 6.12 5.03
C LEU A 273 -9.65 5.51 6.30
N PHE A 274 -9.72 4.19 6.49
CA PHE A 274 -9.30 3.53 7.72
C PHE A 274 -7.83 3.09 7.71
N ALA A 275 -7.17 3.22 6.57
CA ALA A 275 -5.74 2.94 6.43
C ALA A 275 -4.88 4.05 7.03
N SER A 276 -3.92 3.66 7.87
CA SER A 276 -2.92 4.59 8.43
C SER A 276 -1.82 4.92 7.42
N TYR A 277 -1.54 3.98 6.51
CA TYR A 277 -0.57 4.12 5.44
C TYR A 277 -1.22 3.74 4.11
N ILE A 278 -1.07 4.58 3.08
CA ILE A 278 -1.62 4.36 1.75
C ILE A 278 -0.51 4.38 0.69
N ALA A 279 -0.18 3.21 0.16
CA ALA A 279 0.76 3.02 -0.94
C ALA A 279 0.00 2.99 -2.27
N LYS A 280 -0.41 4.16 -2.78
CA LYS A 280 -1.19 4.27 -4.02
C LYS A 280 -0.27 4.33 -5.24
N TYR A 281 -0.47 3.42 -6.20
CA TYR A 281 0.39 3.28 -7.38
C TYR A 281 -0.32 3.69 -8.68
N PHE A 282 0.46 4.20 -9.64
CA PHE A 282 0.02 4.32 -11.04
C PHE A 282 0.09 2.96 -11.77
N SER A 283 1.19 2.23 -11.60
CA SER A 283 1.42 0.95 -12.25
C SER A 283 0.70 -0.20 -11.54
N ASN A 284 -0.43 -0.64 -12.09
CA ASN A 284 -1.19 -1.75 -11.53
C ASN A 284 -0.38 -3.04 -11.39
N SER A 285 0.48 -3.35 -12.38
CA SER A 285 1.32 -4.56 -12.34
C SER A 285 2.28 -4.59 -11.15
N ILE A 286 2.81 -3.43 -10.75
CA ILE A 286 3.69 -3.32 -9.58
C ILE A 286 2.85 -3.47 -8.32
N ARG A 287 1.70 -2.79 -8.26
CA ARG A 287 0.78 -2.84 -7.14
C ARG A 287 0.32 -4.26 -6.80
N GLU A 288 -0.11 -5.02 -7.81
CA GLU A 288 -0.65 -6.37 -7.61
C GLU A 288 0.42 -7.32 -7.06
N ASP A 289 1.61 -7.32 -7.67
CA ASP A 289 2.71 -8.17 -7.22
C ASP A 289 3.19 -7.75 -5.82
N THR A 290 3.35 -6.44 -5.58
CA THR A 290 3.82 -5.90 -4.31
C THR A 290 2.91 -6.25 -3.15
N LEU A 291 1.58 -6.16 -3.31
CA LEU A 291 0.65 -6.46 -2.24
C LEU A 291 0.77 -7.91 -1.76
N LEU A 292 0.87 -8.87 -2.67
CA LEU A 292 1.03 -10.28 -2.32
C LEU A 292 2.42 -10.55 -1.74
N ALA A 293 3.47 -10.01 -2.37
CA ALA A 293 4.86 -10.21 -1.99
C ALA A 293 5.19 -9.81 -0.55
N ILE A 294 4.48 -8.82 0.01
CA ILE A 294 4.72 -8.38 1.39
C ILE A 294 3.94 -9.21 2.41
N CYS A 295 2.89 -9.93 2.04
CA CYS A 295 1.98 -10.65 2.94
C CYS A 295 2.53 -12.03 3.37
N LEU A 296 3.78 -12.08 3.81
CA LEU A 296 4.49 -13.33 4.11
C LEU A 296 3.85 -14.14 5.24
N TYR A 297 3.18 -13.48 6.19
CA TYR A 297 2.50 -14.17 7.32
C TYR A 297 1.14 -14.73 6.93
N GLY A 298 0.72 -14.54 5.69
CA GLY A 298 -0.42 -15.20 5.09
C GLY A 298 -1.45 -14.24 4.52
N ILE A 299 -2.40 -14.81 3.79
CA ILE A 299 -3.45 -14.08 3.10
C ILE A 299 -4.79 -14.74 3.40
N ILE A 300 -5.76 -13.93 3.82
CA ILE A 300 -7.15 -14.33 4.01
C ILE A 300 -7.97 -13.85 2.80
N TYR A 301 -8.54 -14.81 2.06
CA TYR A 301 -9.39 -14.59 0.90
C TYR A 301 -10.86 -14.70 1.32
N ALA A 302 -11.55 -13.58 1.40
CA ALA A 302 -13.01 -13.53 1.52
C ALA A 302 -13.66 -13.53 0.12
N PRO A 303 -14.98 -13.80 0.00
CA PRO A 303 -15.62 -13.96 -1.29
C PRO A 303 -15.42 -12.73 -2.20
N GLY A 304 -14.93 -13.00 -3.40
CA GLY A 304 -14.63 -12.00 -4.41
C GLY A 304 -14.75 -12.55 -5.84
N SER A 305 -14.58 -11.64 -6.79
CA SER A 305 -14.77 -11.90 -8.23
C SER A 305 -13.42 -12.16 -8.93
N ALA A 306 -13.24 -11.66 -10.15
CA ALA A 306 -12.07 -11.90 -10.98
C ALA A 306 -10.74 -11.47 -10.34
N GLY A 307 -10.69 -10.27 -9.74
CA GLY A 307 -9.47 -9.77 -9.08
C GLY A 307 -8.98 -10.69 -7.96
N THR A 308 -9.88 -11.07 -7.03
CA THR A 308 -9.56 -12.03 -5.97
C THR A 308 -9.15 -13.39 -6.52
N THR A 309 -9.76 -13.83 -7.63
CA THR A 309 -9.37 -15.09 -8.27
C THR A 309 -7.95 -15.02 -8.83
N GLN A 310 -7.58 -13.89 -9.45
CA GLN A 310 -6.24 -13.64 -9.93
C GLN A 310 -5.22 -13.65 -8.78
N GLU A 311 -5.52 -12.96 -7.68
CA GLU A 311 -4.66 -12.88 -6.49
C GLU A 311 -4.41 -14.27 -5.86
N ILE A 312 -5.43 -15.14 -5.81
CA ILE A 312 -5.28 -16.53 -5.34
C ILE A 312 -4.25 -17.30 -6.16
N PHE A 313 -4.31 -17.22 -7.49
CA PHE A 313 -3.40 -17.97 -8.35
C PHE A 313 -2.01 -17.34 -8.45
N GLN A 314 -1.91 -16.01 -8.29
CA GLN A 314 -0.61 -15.34 -8.16
C GLN A 314 0.12 -15.81 -6.89
N GLU A 315 -0.55 -15.80 -5.74
CA GLU A 315 0.04 -16.30 -4.49
C GLU A 315 0.36 -17.80 -4.57
N ALA A 316 -0.54 -18.62 -5.11
CA ALA A 316 -0.28 -20.05 -5.28
C ALA A 316 0.97 -20.31 -6.14
N ALA A 317 1.20 -19.49 -7.19
CA ALA A 317 2.40 -19.58 -8.00
C ALA A 317 3.64 -19.11 -7.23
N GLN A 318 3.56 -18.02 -6.47
CA GLN A 318 4.65 -17.54 -5.62
C GLN A 318 5.05 -18.59 -4.58
N ASN A 319 4.08 -19.21 -3.91
CA ASN A 319 4.28 -20.33 -3.00
C ASN A 319 4.80 -21.60 -3.68
N HIS A 320 4.41 -21.88 -4.93
CA HIS A 320 4.94 -23.04 -5.65
C HIS A 320 6.43 -22.92 -5.92
N TYR A 321 6.89 -21.71 -6.29
CA TYR A 321 8.30 -21.46 -6.62
C TYR A 321 9.13 -20.98 -5.42
N GLY A 322 8.51 -20.64 -4.29
CA GLY A 322 9.20 -20.01 -3.17
C GLY A 322 9.80 -18.65 -3.56
N THR A 323 9.14 -17.90 -4.43
CA THR A 323 9.69 -16.70 -5.11
C THR A 323 10.26 -15.66 -4.15
N PHE A 324 9.64 -15.51 -2.97
CA PHE A 324 10.04 -14.55 -1.95
C PHE A 324 10.82 -15.20 -0.78
N GLY A 325 11.30 -16.43 -0.96
CA GLY A 325 12.09 -17.16 0.04
C GLY A 325 11.27 -17.78 1.16
N TYR A 326 9.95 -17.62 1.15
CA TYR A 326 9.03 -18.19 2.12
C TYR A 326 7.77 -18.77 1.46
N TYR A 327 7.21 -19.79 2.10
CA TYR A 327 5.86 -20.25 1.86
C TYR A 327 4.91 -19.60 2.88
N SER A 328 3.85 -18.96 2.39
CA SER A 328 2.89 -18.19 3.17
C SER A 328 1.54 -18.93 3.33
N PRO A 329 0.87 -18.83 4.48
CA PRO A 329 -0.50 -19.31 4.66
C PRO A 329 -1.52 -18.72 3.68
N MET A 330 -2.39 -19.58 3.13
CA MET A 330 -3.51 -19.17 2.30
C MET A 330 -4.81 -19.66 2.92
N VAL A 331 -5.61 -18.74 3.45
CA VAL A 331 -6.87 -19.04 4.15
C VAL A 331 -8.06 -18.58 3.31
N PHE A 332 -8.96 -19.49 3.01
CA PHE A 332 -10.16 -19.26 2.23
C PHE A 332 -11.36 -19.15 3.18
N LEU A 333 -11.99 -17.98 3.22
CA LEU A 333 -13.15 -17.68 4.06
C LEU A 333 -14.44 -17.74 3.24
N GLY A 334 -15.26 -18.77 3.45
CA GLY A 334 -16.55 -18.95 2.79
C GLY A 334 -16.60 -20.18 1.87
N LYS A 335 -16.99 -21.33 2.42
CA LYS A 335 -17.12 -22.61 1.70
C LYS A 335 -18.07 -22.52 0.53
N LYS A 336 -19.17 -21.79 0.67
CA LYS A 336 -20.11 -21.56 -0.42
C LYS A 336 -19.39 -21.02 -1.66
N ARG A 337 -18.55 -19.99 -1.52
CA ARG A 337 -17.84 -19.40 -2.66
C ARG A 337 -16.80 -20.36 -3.25
N TYR A 338 -16.01 -21.00 -2.40
CA TYR A 338 -14.80 -21.71 -2.82
C TYR A 338 -14.98 -23.21 -3.09
N VAL A 339 -16.15 -23.77 -2.76
CA VAL A 339 -16.51 -25.18 -2.97
C VAL A 339 -17.80 -25.35 -3.77
N GLU A 340 -18.87 -24.61 -3.42
CA GLU A 340 -20.19 -24.80 -4.05
C GLU A 340 -20.32 -23.97 -5.35
N ASP A 341 -20.06 -22.67 -5.27
CA ASP A 341 -20.15 -21.75 -6.41
C ASP A 341 -18.97 -21.92 -7.38
N THR A 342 -17.81 -22.36 -6.85
CA THR A 342 -16.60 -22.62 -7.61
C THR A 342 -15.83 -23.79 -7.03
N SER A 343 -14.90 -24.35 -7.79
CA SER A 343 -13.97 -25.37 -7.30
C SER A 343 -12.56 -24.81 -7.01
N LEU A 344 -12.45 -23.50 -6.74
CA LEU A 344 -11.17 -22.81 -6.62
C LEU A 344 -10.27 -23.43 -5.54
N TYR A 345 -10.82 -23.69 -4.34
CA TYR A 345 -10.04 -24.29 -3.26
C TYR A 345 -9.56 -25.70 -3.64
N SER A 346 -10.44 -26.52 -4.22
CA SER A 346 -10.10 -27.87 -4.67
C SER A 346 -9.00 -27.86 -5.72
N VAL A 347 -9.03 -26.92 -6.67
CA VAL A 347 -7.99 -26.77 -7.70
C VAL A 347 -6.66 -26.39 -7.07
N VAL A 348 -6.61 -25.35 -6.22
CA VAL A 348 -5.36 -24.91 -5.56
C VAL A 348 -4.79 -26.02 -4.68
N HIS A 349 -5.64 -26.70 -3.92
CA HIS A 349 -5.22 -27.81 -3.06
C HIS A 349 -4.68 -29.02 -3.86
N GLN A 350 -5.24 -29.30 -5.03
CA GLN A 350 -4.70 -30.34 -5.94
C GLN A 350 -3.36 -29.94 -6.55
N LEU A 351 -3.22 -28.68 -6.98
CA LEU A 351 -1.95 -28.16 -7.52
C LEU A 351 -0.82 -28.13 -6.48
N ALA A 352 -1.16 -28.05 -5.20
CA ALA A 352 -0.20 -28.09 -4.10
C ALA A 352 0.30 -29.51 -3.73
N ILE A 353 -0.21 -30.58 -4.35
CA ILE A 353 0.22 -31.95 -4.03
C ILE A 353 1.72 -32.12 -4.27
N GLY A 354 2.43 -32.56 -3.22
CA GLY A 354 3.88 -32.75 -3.25
C GLY A 354 4.69 -31.49 -2.89
N MET A 355 4.02 -30.37 -2.62
CA MET A 355 4.67 -29.12 -2.23
C MET A 355 4.47 -28.82 -0.73
N PRO A 356 5.48 -28.24 -0.04
CA PRO A 356 5.39 -27.92 1.39
C PRO A 356 4.22 -26.98 1.74
N TYR A 357 3.94 -25.98 0.90
CA TYR A 357 2.87 -25.00 1.14
C TYR A 357 1.45 -25.61 1.15
N LYS A 358 1.28 -26.89 0.78
CA LYS A 358 -0.01 -27.56 0.86
C LYS A 358 -0.57 -27.58 2.29
N GLU A 359 0.30 -27.74 3.28
CA GLU A 359 -0.08 -27.74 4.71
C GLU A 359 -0.49 -26.35 5.19
N LEU A 360 -0.17 -25.31 4.40
CA LEU A 360 -0.49 -23.92 4.66
C LEU A 360 -1.81 -23.48 3.98
N LEU A 361 -2.57 -24.41 3.39
CA LEU A 361 -3.89 -24.14 2.81
C LEU A 361 -5.00 -24.46 3.82
N TYR A 362 -5.91 -23.51 4.05
CA TYR A 362 -7.03 -23.70 4.97
C TYR A 362 -8.34 -23.15 4.44
N LEU A 363 -9.45 -23.83 4.70
CA LEU A 363 -10.79 -23.44 4.29
C LEU A 363 -11.74 -23.46 5.49
N THR A 364 -12.40 -22.32 5.75
CA THR A 364 -13.33 -22.17 6.87
C THR A 364 -14.45 -21.19 6.55
N ASP A 365 -15.55 -21.25 7.30
CA ASP A 365 -16.61 -20.22 7.32
C ASP A 365 -16.52 -19.30 8.54
N ASP A 366 -15.63 -19.64 9.47
CA ASP A 366 -15.44 -18.98 10.76
C ASP A 366 -14.19 -18.10 10.72
N SER A 367 -14.37 -16.81 11.04
CA SER A 367 -13.31 -15.83 11.10
C SER A 367 -12.29 -16.11 12.21
N GLU A 368 -12.72 -16.64 13.36
CA GLU A 368 -11.80 -16.92 14.48
C GLU A 368 -10.89 -18.10 14.13
N LEU A 369 -11.42 -19.15 13.50
CA LEU A 369 -10.59 -20.27 13.01
C LEU A 369 -9.60 -19.82 11.93
N ALA A 370 -9.96 -18.83 11.10
CA ALA A 370 -9.03 -18.26 10.14
C ALA A 370 -7.85 -17.55 10.83
N VAL A 371 -8.13 -16.79 11.89
CA VAL A 371 -7.11 -16.10 12.71
C VAL A 371 -6.22 -17.12 13.42
N GLU A 372 -6.81 -18.13 14.07
CA GLU A 372 -6.07 -19.20 14.74
C GLU A 372 -5.16 -19.96 13.76
N PHE A 373 -5.59 -20.18 12.52
CA PHE A 373 -4.76 -20.83 11.52
C PHE A 373 -3.52 -20.00 11.18
N ILE A 374 -3.66 -18.69 10.98
CA ILE A 374 -2.53 -17.77 10.73
C ILE A 374 -1.55 -17.74 11.91
N GLU A 375 -2.06 -17.77 13.14
CA GLU A 375 -1.23 -17.76 14.35
C GLU A 375 -0.42 -19.05 14.50
N ASN A 376 -1.03 -20.19 14.21
CA ASN A 376 -0.41 -21.51 14.39
C ASN A 376 0.50 -21.93 13.23
N ASN A 377 0.41 -21.27 12.08
CA ASN A 377 1.17 -21.62 10.87
C ASN A 377 1.97 -20.41 10.38
N PRO A 378 3.11 -20.07 11.03
CA PRO A 378 3.97 -18.99 10.54
C PRO A 378 4.59 -19.32 9.16
N PRO A 379 5.15 -18.30 8.45
CA PRO A 379 5.82 -18.52 7.18
C PRO A 379 6.94 -19.56 7.28
N ILE A 380 7.05 -20.44 6.28
CA ILE A 380 8.09 -21.48 6.21
C ILE A 380 9.18 -21.03 5.23
N MET A 381 10.43 -20.95 5.67
CA MET A 381 11.56 -20.60 4.81
C MET A 381 11.83 -21.71 3.77
N VAL A 382 12.12 -21.31 2.52
CA VAL A 382 12.35 -22.19 1.35
C VAL A 382 13.75 -22.78 1.33
#